data_AF-A0A3M1TS54-F1
#
_entry.id   AF-A0A3M1TS54-F1
#
_cell.length_a   1.000
_cell.length_b   1.000
_cell.length_c   1.000
_cell.angle_alpha   90.00
_cell.angle_beta   90.00
_cell.angle_gamma   90.00
#
_symmetry.space_group_name_H-M   'P 1'
#
loop_
_entity.id
_entity.type
_entity.pdbx_description
1 polymer ?
#
loop_
_entity_poly.entity_id
_entity_poly.type
_entity_poly.pdbx_seq_one_letter_code
_entity_poly.pdbx_strand_id
1 'polypeptide(L)' 'MTSTYAFDLPVELVEQLRRYRARLAAEMPGVTVDDSVALRLALSRVLREEGLARRRTPPPKRRLLR' A
#
# COMPACT_ATOMS: atom_id res chain seq x y z
N MET A 1 13.88 -13.85 1.35
CA MET A 1 13.07 -14.25 2.52
C MET A 1 11.64 -13.80 2.28
N THR A 2 10.67 -14.69 2.37
CA THR A 2 9.22 -14.40 2.20
C THR A 2 8.55 -14.69 3.54
N SER A 3 7.94 -13.68 4.16
CA SER A 3 7.18 -13.83 5.42
C SER A 3 5.68 -13.79 5.11
N THR A 4 4.93 -14.74 5.67
CA THR A 4 3.46 -14.81 5.53
C THR A 4 2.79 -14.11 6.70
N TYR A 5 1.81 -13.26 6.41
CA TYR A 5 1.00 -12.56 7.41
C TYR A 5 -0.48 -12.83 7.15
N ALA A 6 -1.23 -13.09 8.23
CA ALA A 6 -2.68 -13.22 8.20
C ALA A 6 -3.31 -12.00 8.89
N PHE A 7 -4.35 -11.43 8.29
CA PHE A 7 -5.06 -10.26 8.80
C PHE A 7 -6.56 -10.48 8.67
N ASP A 8 -7.30 -10.17 9.73
CA ASP A 8 -8.75 -9.99 9.64
C ASP A 8 -9.03 -8.56 9.15
N LEU A 9 -9.55 -8.47 7.93
CA LEU A 9 -9.91 -7.19 7.32
C LEU A 9 -11.41 -6.92 7.51
N PRO A 10 -11.80 -5.69 7.90
CA PRO A 10 -13.18 -5.23 7.80
C PRO A 10 -13.78 -5.49 6.42
N VAL A 11 -15.06 -5.82 6.37
CA VAL A 11 -15.77 -6.19 5.12
C VAL A 11 -15.64 -5.09 4.06
N GLU A 12 -15.70 -3.83 4.48
CA GLU A 12 -15.55 -2.67 3.60
C GLU A 12 -14.19 -2.64 2.92
N LEU A 13 -13.11 -2.97 3.66
CA LEU A 13 -11.75 -3.04 3.11
C LEU A 13 -11.59 -4.22 2.16
N VAL A 14 -12.23 -5.36 2.45
CA VAL A 14 -12.26 -6.51 1.54
C VAL A 14 -12.96 -6.14 0.23
N GLU A 15 -14.09 -5.44 0.29
CA GLU A 15 -14.77 -4.97 -0.92
C GLU A 15 -13.92 -3.98 -1.72
N GLN A 16 -13.28 -3.03 -1.04
CA GLN A 16 -12.37 -2.08 -1.70
C GLN A 16 -11.20 -2.81 -2.38
N LEU A 17 -10.62 -3.81 -1.72
CA LEU A 17 -9.55 -4.63 -2.29
C LEU A 17 -10.03 -5.40 -3.53
N ARG A 18 -11.23 -5.99 -3.48
CA ARG A 18 -11.83 -6.68 -4.64
C ARG A 18 -12.05 -5.74 -5.82
N ARG A 19 -12.59 -4.54 -5.58
CA ARG A 19 -12.78 -3.51 -6.63
C ARG A 19 -11.45 -3.05 -7.21
N TYR A 20 -10.44 -2.84 -6.35
CA TYR A 20 -9.11 -2.46 -6.76
C TYR A 20 -8.43 -3.55 -7.61
N ARG A 21 -8.56 -4.82 -7.23
CA ARG A 21 -8.09 -5.97 -8.00
C ARG A 21 -8.74 -6.04 -9.38
N ALA A 22 -10.07 -5.91 -9.46
CA ALA A 22 -10.79 -5.91 -10.73
C ALA A 22 -10.30 -4.79 -11.65
N ARG A 23 -10.06 -3.60 -11.09
CA ARG A 23 -9.48 -2.48 -11.82
C ARG A 23 -8.07 -2.78 -12.33
N LEU A 24 -7.20 -3.36 -11.50
CA LEU A 24 -5.85 -3.76 -11.92
C LEU A 24 -5.86 -4.83 -13.03
N ALA A 25 -6.79 -5.80 -12.96
CA ALA A 25 -6.93 -6.82 -13.99
C ALA A 25 -7.36 -6.22 -15.35
N ALA A 26 -8.17 -5.17 -15.33
CA ALA A 26 -8.53 -4.41 -16.53
C ALA A 26 -7.37 -3.57 -17.07
N GLU A 27 -6.55 -2.99 -16.18
CA GLU A 27 -5.39 -2.16 -16.55
C GLU A 27 -4.19 -2.99 -17.04
N MET A 28 -4.02 -4.21 -16.55
CA MET A 28 -2.86 -5.08 -16.80
C MET A 28 -3.28 -6.42 -17.43
N PRO A 29 -3.78 -6.41 -18.68
CA PRO A 29 -4.20 -7.64 -19.34
C PRO A 29 -2.99 -8.59 -19.50
N GLY A 30 -3.19 -9.86 -19.12
CA GLY A 30 -2.13 -10.88 -19.15
C GLY A 30 -1.34 -11.01 -17.84
N VAL A 31 -1.57 -10.14 -16.86
CA VAL A 31 -0.98 -10.27 -15.51
C VAL A 31 -2.02 -10.81 -14.55
N THR A 32 -1.72 -11.94 -13.90
CA THR A 32 -2.57 -12.47 -12.83
C THR A 32 -2.41 -11.63 -11.57
N VAL A 33 -3.48 -10.96 -11.16
CA VAL A 33 -3.52 -10.17 -9.93
C VAL A 33 -4.40 -10.91 -8.92
N ASP A 34 -3.78 -11.52 -7.92
CA ASP A 34 -4.46 -12.06 -6.74
C ASP A 34 -4.60 -10.99 -5.63
N ASP A 35 -5.34 -11.32 -4.57
CA ASP A 35 -5.61 -10.40 -3.46
C ASP A 35 -4.32 -10.00 -2.72
N SER A 36 -3.31 -10.88 -2.63
CA SER A 36 -2.04 -10.60 -1.97
C SER A 36 -1.19 -9.62 -2.79
N VAL A 37 -1.19 -9.74 -4.11
CA VAL A 37 -0.54 -8.84 -5.05
C VAL A 37 -1.23 -7.47 -5.01
N ALA A 38 -2.56 -7.45 -5.10
CA ALA A 38 -3.34 -6.22 -5.01
C ALA A 38 -3.08 -5.50 -3.68
N LEU A 39 -3.08 -6.22 -2.56
CA LEU A 39 -2.84 -5.67 -1.23
C LEU A 39 -1.41 -5.14 -1.10
N ARG A 40 -0.40 -5.87 -1.59
CA ARG A 40 1.00 -5.39 -1.61
C ARG A 40 1.17 -4.11 -2.41
N LEU A 41 0.51 -4.00 -3.57
CA LEU A 41 0.56 -2.80 -4.40
C LEU A 41 -0.10 -1.62 -3.70
N ALA A 42 -1.28 -1.84 -3.10
CA ALA A 42 -1.97 -0.82 -2.31
C ALA A 42 -1.12 -0.34 -1.12
N LEU A 43 -0.55 -1.25 -0.34
CA LEU A 43 0.34 -0.90 0.78
C LEU A 43 1.59 -0.17 0.31
N SER A 44 2.22 -0.62 -0.77
CA SER A 44 3.39 0.04 -1.34
C SER A 44 3.08 1.46 -1.78
N ARG A 45 1.88 1.70 -2.32
CA ARG A 45 1.40 3.03 -2.69
C ARG A 45 1.22 3.92 -1.46
N VAL A 46 0.52 3.44 -0.43
CA VAL A 46 0.34 4.19 0.83
C VAL A 46 1.68 4.50 1.47
N LEU A 47 2.57 3.52 1.62
CA LEU A 47 3.90 3.71 2.18
C LEU A 47 4.74 4.71 1.37
N ARG A 48 4.59 4.73 0.04
CA ARG A 48 5.23 5.72 -0.81
C ARG A 48 4.63 7.11 -0.61
N GLU A 49 3.32 7.25 -0.55
CA GLU A 49 2.64 8.53 -0.33
C GLU A 49 2.96 9.10 1.07
N GLU A 50 2.89 8.27 2.11
CA GLU A 50 3.29 8.60 3.49
C GLU A 50 4.79 8.89 3.61
N GLY A 51 5.62 8.08 2.94
CA GLY A 51 7.06 8.30 2.87
C GLY A 51 7.44 9.58 2.11
N LEU A 52 6.68 9.95 1.08
CA LEU A 52 6.81 11.23 0.38
C LEU A 52 6.31 12.40 1.24
N ALA A 53 5.24 12.22 2.01
CA ALA A 53 4.74 13.22 2.96
C ALA A 53 5.80 13.53 4.04
N ARG A 54 6.49 12.50 4.55
CA ARG A 54 7.64 12.63 5.46
C ARG A 54 8.91 13.22 4.82
N ARG A 55 9.03 13.19 3.49
CA ARG A 55 10.12 13.84 2.74
C ARG A 55 9.80 15.30 2.38
N ARG A 56 8.51 15.64 2.24
CA ARG A 56 8.02 17.00 1.91
C ARG A 56 7.81 17.89 3.12
N THR A 57 7.55 17.32 4.29
CA THR A 57 7.91 17.97 5.54
C THR A 57 9.39 17.71 5.73
N PRO A 58 10.30 18.68 5.52
CA PRO A 58 11.68 18.47 5.94
C PRO A 58 11.62 18.01 7.39
N PRO A 59 12.35 16.95 7.80
CA PRO A 59 12.42 16.60 9.21
C PRO A 59 12.72 17.91 9.94
N PRO A 60 11.90 18.34 10.91
CA PRO A 60 12.15 19.59 11.60
C PRO A 60 13.60 19.52 12.03
N LYS A 61 14.43 20.46 11.53
CA LYS A 61 15.85 20.54 11.87
C LYS A 61 15.88 20.39 13.38
N ARG A 62 16.30 19.22 13.88
CA ARG A 62 16.49 19.00 15.30
C ARG A 62 17.62 19.95 15.65
N ARG A 63 17.25 21.14 16.10
CA ARG A 63 18.10 22.04 16.84
C ARG A 63 18.38 21.24 18.11
N LEU A 64 19.48 20.49 18.11
CA LEU A 64 20.09 20.02 19.35
C LEU A 64 20.20 21.28 20.19
N LEU A 65 19.33 21.38 21.19
CA LEU A 65 19.45 22.39 22.22
C LEU A 65 20.90 22.28 22.70
N ARG A 66 21.60 23.40 22.65
CA ARG A 66 22.88 23.53 23.35
C ARG A 66 22.68 23.17 24.81
#